data_AF-A0A661UHS5-F1
#
_entry.id   AF-A0A661UHS5-F1
#
_cell.length_a   1.000
_cell.length_b   1.000
_cell.length_c   1.000
_cell.angle_alpha   90.00
_cell.angle_beta   90.00
_cell.angle_gamma   90.00
#
_symmetry.space_group_name_H-M   'P 1'
#
loop_
_entity.id
_entity.type
_entity.pdbx_description
1 polymer ?
#
loop_
_entity_poly.entity_id
_entity_poly.type
_entity_poly.pdbx_seq_one_letter_code
_entity_poly.pdbx_strand_id
1 'polypeptide(L)'
;MPKLTFLGATGTVTGSRFHLEIEGKNLLIDCGMFQGPKRVRIKNWEEFPVSPSMFDYILLTHAHIDHSGYIPKFVREGFQGKIICTHATAELCKVMLKDSAHIQEEDAKWANKKGFSKHSPALPLYTTQDAEKAITLFQPVHYGDFFKLSKTTRIKFHNSGHILGSALIDIKTKTENKSRKILFSGDLGRPEIPVLNEPDQVYNVDYLILESTYGQRLHESTDPISDLVDVINRSMERGGSLIIPAFSVGRTQTLLYLLRLLEDEGKIPSYPIFVDSPMAIEALNIFEEHISDFDLYARMQKMEGKDIFHPKDLRICRSKEQSMSINNHKSGCIIISASGMVTGGRIIHHLKQRLPDPKNTVLLMGYQAEGTRGRTIMDKKETVKIHGREVPINAQIEM
;
A
#
# COMPACT_ATOMS: atom_id res chain seq x y z
N MET A 1 -30.49 14.39 9.07
CA MET A 1 -29.25 15.02 8.53
C MET A 1 -28.16 13.96 8.51
N PRO A 2 -27.18 14.03 7.61
CA PRO A 2 -26.06 13.09 7.63
C PRO A 2 -25.26 13.24 8.93
N LYS A 3 -24.83 12.13 9.52
CA LYS A 3 -23.97 12.09 10.71
C LYS A 3 -22.72 11.28 10.41
N LEU A 4 -21.56 11.86 10.67
CA LEU A 4 -20.26 11.23 10.47
C LEU A 4 -19.61 10.93 11.82
N THR A 5 -19.27 9.67 12.03
CA THR A 5 -18.56 9.19 13.23
C THR A 5 -17.18 8.68 12.82
N PHE A 6 -16.14 9.16 13.51
CA PHE A 6 -14.76 8.78 13.25
C PHE A 6 -14.40 7.56 14.12
N LEU A 7 -14.19 6.40 13.49
CA LEU A 7 -13.92 5.15 14.19
C LEU A 7 -12.43 4.75 14.16
N GLY A 8 -11.64 5.37 13.27
CA GLY A 8 -10.22 5.14 13.14
C GLY A 8 -9.52 6.24 12.34
N ALA A 9 -8.20 6.09 12.14
CA ALA A 9 -7.34 7.10 11.50
C ALA A 9 -7.50 8.55 12.05
N THR A 10 -7.81 8.68 13.35
CA THR A 10 -7.87 9.97 14.06
C THR A 10 -6.76 10.04 15.11
N GLY A 11 -5.88 11.05 14.98
CA GLY A 11 -4.65 11.13 15.77
C GLY A 11 -3.63 10.01 15.46
N THR A 12 -3.81 9.31 14.34
CA THR A 12 -2.95 8.22 13.84
C THR A 12 -3.14 8.07 12.33
N VAL A 13 -2.14 7.54 11.61
CA VAL A 13 -2.20 7.33 10.15
C VAL A 13 -3.08 6.13 9.79
N THR A 14 -2.95 5.03 10.52
CA THR A 14 -3.49 3.73 10.09
C THR A 14 -4.85 3.41 10.71
N GLY A 15 -5.57 2.47 10.08
CA GLY A 15 -6.86 1.98 10.57
C GLY A 15 -8.02 2.88 10.13
N SER A 16 -8.02 3.34 8.89
CA SER A 16 -9.04 4.22 8.30
C SER A 16 -10.42 3.55 8.33
N ARG A 17 -11.35 4.21 9.04
CA ARG A 17 -12.73 3.75 9.28
C ARG A 17 -13.61 4.94 9.65
N PHE A 18 -14.59 5.26 8.80
CA PHE A 18 -15.53 6.34 9.06
C PHE A 18 -16.97 5.86 8.85
N HIS A 19 -17.83 6.02 9.86
CA HIS A 19 -19.23 5.63 9.77
C HIS A 19 -20.08 6.83 9.40
N LEU A 20 -20.69 6.77 8.22
CA LEU A 20 -21.61 7.77 7.70
C LEU A 20 -23.05 7.23 7.75
N GLU A 21 -23.87 7.86 8.58
CA GLU A 21 -25.31 7.64 8.63
C GLU A 21 -26.00 8.63 7.69
N ILE A 22 -26.72 8.15 6.68
CA ILE A 22 -27.37 9.00 5.68
C ILE A 22 -28.64 8.34 5.13
N GLU A 23 -29.77 9.07 5.16
CA GLU A 23 -31.08 8.57 4.68
C GLU A 23 -31.51 7.20 5.29
N GLY A 24 -31.18 6.97 6.56
CA GLY A 24 -31.48 5.70 7.24
C GLY A 24 -30.57 4.53 6.82
N LYS A 25 -29.53 4.82 6.02
CA LYS A 25 -28.48 3.88 5.62
C LYS A 25 -27.22 4.09 6.42
N ASN A 26 -26.51 3.00 6.71
CA ASN A 26 -25.22 2.99 7.38
C ASN A 26 -24.14 2.62 6.38
N LEU A 27 -23.27 3.58 6.08
CA LEU A 27 -22.12 3.40 5.19
C LEU A 27 -20.85 3.40 6.01
N LEU A 28 -19.95 2.47 5.72
CA LEU A 28 -18.60 2.48 6.27
C LEU A 28 -17.62 2.91 5.17
N ILE A 29 -16.96 4.04 5.35
CA ILE A 29 -15.89 4.52 4.46
C ILE A 29 -14.57 3.95 4.97
N ASP A 30 -13.96 3.09 4.16
CA ASP A 30 -12.81 2.25 4.51
C ASP A 30 -13.03 1.33 5.73
N CYS A 31 -12.37 0.19 5.74
CA CYS A 31 -12.37 -0.76 6.84
C CYS A 31 -10.96 -1.31 7.05
N GLY A 32 -10.07 -0.43 7.49
CA GLY A 32 -8.63 -0.67 7.52
C GLY A 32 -8.09 -1.23 8.83
N MET A 33 -6.94 -1.90 8.79
CA MET A 33 -6.22 -2.36 9.99
C MET A 33 -5.31 -1.27 10.57
N PHE A 34 -5.28 -1.19 11.90
CA PHE A 34 -4.28 -0.42 12.61
C PHE A 34 -2.90 -1.09 12.50
N GLN A 35 -1.90 -0.37 12.02
CA GLN A 35 -0.51 -0.81 11.90
C GLN A 35 0.43 0.06 12.76
N GLY A 36 1.70 -0.33 12.86
CA GLY A 36 2.70 0.44 13.62
C GLY A 36 2.86 -0.02 15.08
N PRO A 37 3.05 0.88 16.06
CA PRO A 37 3.35 0.53 17.45
C PRO A 37 2.31 -0.41 18.09
N LYS A 38 2.75 -1.24 19.04
CA LYS A 38 1.89 -2.24 19.69
C LYS A 38 0.59 -1.65 20.25
N ARG A 39 0.65 -0.45 20.85
CA ARG A 39 -0.52 0.27 21.39
C ARG A 39 -1.61 0.51 20.34
N VAL A 40 -1.22 0.75 19.09
CA VAL A 40 -2.13 1.01 17.97
C VAL A 40 -2.65 -0.32 17.41
N ARG A 41 -1.79 -1.33 17.25
CA ARG A 41 -2.18 -2.65 16.73
C ARG A 41 -3.18 -3.41 17.61
N ILE A 42 -3.16 -3.20 18.93
CA ILE A 42 -4.11 -3.84 19.85
C ILE A 42 -5.55 -3.41 19.53
N LYS A 43 -5.77 -2.21 18.99
CA LYS A 43 -7.10 -1.73 18.57
C LYS A 43 -7.77 -2.61 17.51
N ASN A 44 -7.01 -3.41 16.75
CA ASN A 44 -7.62 -4.39 15.85
C ASN A 44 -8.39 -5.49 16.60
N TRP A 45 -7.99 -5.80 17.83
CA TRP A 45 -8.56 -6.87 18.66
C TRP A 45 -9.68 -6.38 19.58
N GLU A 46 -9.81 -5.07 19.76
CA GLU A 46 -10.94 -4.47 20.47
C GLU A 46 -12.26 -4.77 19.75
N GLU A 47 -13.34 -4.80 20.52
CA GLU A 47 -14.70 -4.94 19.98
C GLU A 47 -15.02 -3.74 19.09
N PHE A 48 -15.60 -4.00 17.92
CA PHE A 48 -16.00 -2.92 17.03
C PHE A 48 -17.15 -2.14 17.69
N PRO A 49 -17.10 -0.80 17.76
CA PRO A 49 -18.04 0.00 18.54
C PRO A 49 -19.50 -0.04 18.02
N VAL A 50 -19.73 -0.64 16.85
CA VAL A 50 -20.98 -0.67 16.11
C VAL A 50 -21.11 -2.05 15.46
N SER A 51 -22.24 -2.74 15.64
CA SER A 51 -22.44 -4.07 15.05
C SER A 51 -22.21 -4.06 13.52
N PRO A 52 -21.35 -4.93 12.97
CA PRO A 52 -21.10 -5.00 11.52
C PRO A 52 -22.36 -5.27 10.69
N SER A 53 -23.34 -5.98 11.26
CA SER A 53 -24.62 -6.28 10.60
C SER A 53 -25.51 -5.05 10.34
N MET A 54 -25.21 -3.91 10.98
CA MET A 54 -25.97 -2.67 10.75
C MET A 54 -25.57 -1.93 9.47
N PHE A 55 -24.40 -2.23 8.91
CA PHE A 55 -23.87 -1.54 7.74
C PHE A 55 -24.43 -2.13 6.44
N ASP A 56 -24.97 -1.26 5.58
CA ASP A 56 -25.49 -1.64 4.27
C ASP A 56 -24.37 -1.80 3.25
N TYR A 57 -23.37 -0.92 3.30
CA TYR A 57 -22.28 -0.85 2.34
C TYR A 57 -20.95 -0.49 3.02
N ILE A 58 -19.87 -1.05 2.49
CA ILE A 58 -18.52 -0.51 2.67
C ILE A 58 -18.16 0.21 1.37
N LEU A 59 -17.73 1.46 1.45
CA LEU A 59 -17.15 2.19 0.33
C LEU A 59 -15.64 2.24 0.57
N LEU A 60 -14.88 1.54 -0.27
CA LEU A 60 -13.45 1.39 -0.12
C LEU A 60 -12.72 2.30 -1.09
N THR A 61 -11.87 3.18 -0.54
CA THR A 61 -11.09 4.15 -1.32
C THR A 61 -10.01 3.47 -2.14
N HIS A 62 -9.25 2.55 -1.54
CA HIS A 62 -8.15 1.86 -2.20
C HIS A 62 -7.70 0.59 -1.45
N ALA A 63 -6.78 -0.16 -2.04
CA ALA A 63 -6.47 -1.52 -1.59
C ALA A 63 -5.54 -1.65 -0.38
N HIS A 64 -4.86 -0.59 0.09
CA HIS A 64 -3.91 -0.70 1.20
C HIS A 64 -4.53 -1.30 2.47
N ILE A 65 -3.74 -2.08 3.22
CA ILE A 65 -4.21 -2.85 4.39
C ILE A 65 -4.75 -1.96 5.52
N ASP A 66 -4.25 -0.74 5.66
CA ASP A 66 -4.78 0.26 6.59
C ASP A 66 -6.06 0.96 6.12
N HIS A 67 -6.60 0.58 4.96
CA HIS A 67 -7.93 0.96 4.45
C HIS A 67 -8.83 -0.25 4.16
N SER A 68 -8.27 -1.42 3.81
CA SER A 68 -9.02 -2.62 3.42
C SER A 68 -8.87 -3.81 4.38
N GLY A 69 -7.78 -3.83 5.15
CA GLY A 69 -7.30 -5.04 5.83
C GLY A 69 -8.20 -5.58 6.92
N TYR A 70 -9.16 -4.79 7.43
CA TYR A 70 -10.08 -5.23 8.50
C TYR A 70 -11.38 -5.82 7.94
N ILE A 71 -11.64 -5.66 6.64
CA ILE A 71 -12.82 -6.18 5.96
C ILE A 71 -13.06 -7.67 6.29
N PRO A 72 -12.06 -8.58 6.23
CA PRO A 72 -12.32 -10.00 6.50
C PRO A 72 -12.83 -10.28 7.91
N LYS A 73 -12.27 -9.60 8.92
CA LYS A 73 -12.75 -9.70 10.30
C LYS A 73 -14.17 -9.13 10.43
N PHE A 74 -14.43 -7.99 9.80
CA PHE A 74 -15.74 -7.34 9.83
C PHE A 74 -16.85 -8.20 9.19
N VAL A 75 -16.54 -8.88 8.08
CA VAL A 75 -17.42 -9.87 7.43
C VAL A 75 -17.68 -11.06 8.34
N ARG A 76 -16.63 -11.62 8.95
CA ARG A 76 -16.77 -12.73 9.92
C ARG A 76 -17.66 -12.35 11.11
N GLU A 77 -17.63 -11.10 11.54
CA GLU A 77 -18.41 -10.56 12.66
C GLU A 77 -19.85 -10.15 12.29
N GLY A 78 -20.27 -10.37 11.04
CA GLY A 78 -21.69 -10.32 10.66
C GLY A 78 -22.06 -9.31 9.57
N PHE A 79 -21.10 -8.65 8.93
CA PHE A 79 -21.40 -7.83 7.75
C PHE A 79 -21.79 -8.70 6.55
N GLN A 80 -22.92 -8.36 5.93
CA GLN A 80 -23.47 -9.08 4.75
C GLN A 80 -23.73 -8.15 3.56
N GLY A 81 -23.40 -6.86 3.69
CA GLY A 81 -23.60 -5.85 2.65
C GLY A 81 -22.63 -6.00 1.47
N LYS A 82 -22.60 -4.99 0.61
CA LYS A 82 -21.67 -4.93 -0.54
C LYS A 82 -20.49 -4.01 -0.26
N ILE A 83 -19.34 -4.38 -0.82
CA ILE A 83 -18.10 -3.57 -0.75
C ILE A 83 -17.94 -2.91 -2.12
N ILE A 84 -18.17 -1.60 -2.20
CA ILE A 84 -18.10 -0.84 -3.43
C ILE A 84 -16.71 -0.20 -3.54
N CYS A 85 -16.02 -0.46 -4.64
CA CYS A 85 -14.70 0.10 -4.94
C CYS A 85 -14.43 0.06 -6.45
N THR A 86 -13.26 0.51 -6.89
CA THR A 86 -12.87 0.37 -8.31
C THR A 86 -12.50 -1.07 -8.66
N HIS A 87 -12.47 -1.39 -9.96
CA HIS A 87 -12.03 -2.70 -10.46
C HIS A 87 -10.61 -3.06 -10.00
N ALA A 88 -9.64 -2.17 -10.22
CA ALA A 88 -8.27 -2.40 -9.79
C ALA A 88 -8.14 -2.56 -8.26
N THR A 89 -8.89 -1.76 -7.46
CA THR A 89 -8.91 -1.94 -6.00
C THR A 89 -9.43 -3.32 -5.61
N ALA A 90 -10.51 -3.81 -6.25
CA ALA A 90 -11.05 -5.13 -5.95
C ALA A 90 -10.03 -6.24 -6.23
N GLU A 91 -9.27 -6.15 -7.33
CA GLU A 91 -8.27 -7.14 -7.70
C GLU A 91 -7.04 -7.11 -6.80
N LEU A 92 -6.55 -5.91 -6.48
CA LEU A 92 -5.47 -5.76 -5.51
C LEU A 92 -5.88 -6.28 -4.13
N CYS A 93 -7.11 -6.02 -3.68
CA CYS A 93 -7.63 -6.59 -2.44
C CYS A 93 -7.68 -8.12 -2.44
N LYS A 94 -7.98 -8.77 -3.58
CA LYS A 94 -7.97 -10.24 -3.68
C LYS A 94 -6.62 -10.82 -3.29
N VAL A 95 -5.54 -10.18 -3.73
CA VAL A 95 -4.17 -10.58 -3.45
C VAL A 95 -3.79 -10.20 -2.02
N MET A 96 -3.95 -8.93 -1.67
CA MET A 96 -3.47 -8.37 -0.40
C MET A 96 -4.16 -8.96 0.82
N LEU A 97 -5.47 -9.21 0.77
CA LEU A 97 -6.22 -9.77 1.91
C LEU A 97 -5.86 -11.24 2.13
N LYS A 98 -5.60 -12.01 1.07
CA LYS A 98 -5.15 -13.41 1.18
C LYS A 98 -3.73 -13.50 1.73
N ASP A 99 -2.81 -12.69 1.21
CA ASP A 99 -1.42 -12.64 1.71
C ASP A 99 -1.40 -12.22 3.19
N SER A 100 -2.16 -11.17 3.55
CA SER A 100 -2.28 -10.73 4.94
C SER A 100 -2.85 -11.80 5.85
N ALA A 101 -3.86 -12.55 5.41
CA ALA A 101 -4.41 -13.67 6.17
C ALA A 101 -3.37 -14.78 6.38
N HIS A 102 -2.68 -15.18 5.30
CA HIS A 102 -1.67 -16.23 5.33
C HIS A 102 -0.54 -15.90 6.32
N ILE A 103 -0.01 -14.67 6.26
CA ILE A 103 1.03 -14.19 7.19
C ILE A 103 0.54 -14.26 8.63
N GLN A 104 -0.69 -13.84 8.90
CA GLN A 104 -1.25 -13.87 10.25
C GLN A 104 -1.46 -15.30 10.78
N GLU A 105 -1.87 -16.23 9.91
CA GLU A 105 -2.00 -17.65 10.26
C GLU A 105 -0.63 -18.29 10.55
N GLU A 106 0.40 -17.96 9.78
CA GLU A 106 1.77 -18.41 10.03
C GLU A 106 2.32 -17.85 11.34
N ASP A 107 2.14 -16.55 11.60
CA ASP A 107 2.55 -15.90 12.85
C ASP A 107 1.88 -16.53 14.07
N ALA A 108 0.57 -16.83 13.98
CA ALA A 108 -0.16 -17.51 15.04
C ALA A 108 0.36 -18.95 15.27
N LYS A 109 0.58 -19.72 14.19
CA LYS A 109 1.18 -21.07 14.28
C LYS A 109 2.56 -21.03 14.91
N TRP A 110 3.40 -20.09 14.52
CA TRP A 110 4.75 -19.92 15.06
C TRP A 110 4.73 -19.53 16.54
N ALA A 111 3.86 -18.59 16.92
CA ALA A 111 3.71 -18.16 18.31
C ALA A 111 3.23 -19.30 19.22
N ASN A 112 2.28 -20.12 18.75
CA ASN A 112 1.84 -21.34 19.44
C ASN A 112 2.99 -22.35 19.61
N LYS A 113 3.77 -22.58 18.54
CA LYS A 113 4.92 -23.51 18.58
C LYS A 113 6.03 -23.06 19.54
N LYS A 114 6.23 -21.76 19.71
CA LYS A 114 7.30 -21.18 20.53
C LYS A 114 6.85 -20.72 21.93
N GLY A 115 5.55 -20.70 22.21
CA GLY A 115 5.00 -20.42 23.54
C GLY A 115 5.13 -18.97 24.03
N PHE A 116 5.27 -17.98 23.14
CA PHE A 116 5.44 -16.56 23.53
C PHE A 116 4.18 -15.70 23.37
N SER A 117 3.06 -16.29 22.97
CA SER A 117 1.80 -15.56 22.80
C SER A 117 1.15 -15.22 24.15
N LYS A 118 0.51 -14.05 24.22
CA LYS A 118 -0.38 -13.69 25.35
C LYS A 118 -1.73 -14.42 25.29
N HIS A 119 -2.16 -14.82 24.09
CA HIS A 119 -3.37 -15.61 23.87
C HIS A 119 -3.00 -17.08 23.72
N SER A 120 -3.73 -17.97 24.39
CA SER A 120 -3.57 -19.42 24.29
C SER A 120 -4.89 -20.05 23.86
N PRO A 121 -5.01 -20.52 22.61
CA PRO A 121 -4.01 -20.44 21.54
C PRO A 121 -3.84 -19.01 20.98
N ALA A 122 -2.69 -18.74 20.36
CA ALA A 122 -2.51 -17.58 19.50
C ALA A 122 -3.44 -17.73 18.29
N LEU A 123 -4.18 -16.67 17.97
CA LEU A 123 -5.12 -16.65 16.85
C LEU A 123 -4.68 -15.59 15.82
N PRO A 124 -4.88 -15.83 14.52
CA PRO A 124 -4.82 -14.77 13.52
C PRO A 124 -6.02 -13.83 13.70
N LEU A 125 -5.92 -12.56 13.27
CA LEU A 125 -7.07 -11.65 13.34
C LEU A 125 -8.22 -12.18 12.47
N TYR A 126 -7.86 -12.73 11.30
CA TYR A 126 -8.72 -13.43 10.36
C TYR A 126 -7.91 -14.45 9.56
N THR A 127 -8.61 -15.45 9.02
CA THR A 127 -8.01 -16.57 8.26
C THR A 127 -8.08 -16.35 6.76
N THR A 128 -7.37 -17.17 5.99
CA THR A 128 -7.46 -17.13 4.51
C THR A 128 -8.89 -17.36 4.04
N GLN A 129 -9.64 -18.22 4.72
CA GLN A 129 -11.05 -18.49 4.42
C GLN A 129 -11.94 -17.27 4.69
N ASP A 130 -11.65 -16.48 5.73
CA ASP A 130 -12.36 -15.23 6.01
C ASP A 130 -12.10 -14.19 4.90
N ALA A 131 -10.86 -14.10 4.41
CA ALA A 131 -10.50 -13.23 3.29
C ALA A 131 -11.22 -13.64 2.00
N GLU A 132 -11.27 -14.94 1.68
CA GLU A 132 -12.00 -15.46 0.52
C GLU A 132 -13.50 -15.14 0.58
N LYS A 133 -14.13 -15.30 1.75
CA LYS A 133 -15.53 -14.91 1.94
C LYS A 133 -15.74 -13.42 1.71
N ALA A 134 -14.89 -12.58 2.28
CA ALA A 134 -14.97 -11.13 2.12
C ALA A 134 -14.84 -10.69 0.65
N ILE A 135 -13.92 -11.32 -0.10
CA ILE A 135 -13.72 -11.05 -1.53
C ILE A 135 -15.01 -11.24 -2.34
N THR A 136 -15.87 -12.20 -1.98
CA THR A 136 -17.14 -12.44 -2.70
C THR A 136 -18.16 -11.29 -2.56
N LEU A 137 -17.96 -10.39 -1.60
CA LEU A 137 -18.84 -9.24 -1.35
C LEU A 137 -18.42 -7.98 -2.12
N PHE A 138 -17.27 -8.00 -2.81
CA PHE A 138 -16.80 -6.90 -3.64
C PHE A 138 -17.70 -6.71 -4.86
N GLN A 139 -18.09 -5.48 -5.10
CA GLN A 139 -18.85 -5.03 -6.25
C GLN A 139 -18.09 -3.86 -6.89
N PRO A 140 -17.21 -4.15 -7.87
CA PRO A 140 -16.40 -3.12 -8.50
C PRO A 140 -17.24 -2.19 -9.37
N VAL A 141 -16.79 -0.94 -9.51
CA VAL A 141 -17.35 0.09 -10.38
C VAL A 141 -16.25 0.79 -11.18
N HIS A 142 -16.59 1.45 -12.28
CA HIS A 142 -15.64 2.31 -12.99
C HIS A 142 -15.61 3.71 -12.37
N TYR A 143 -14.53 4.44 -12.61
CA TYR A 143 -14.48 5.87 -12.30
C TYR A 143 -15.59 6.63 -13.05
N GLY A 144 -16.17 7.63 -12.41
CA GLY A 144 -17.22 8.48 -12.99
C GLY A 144 -18.63 7.89 -12.98
N ASP A 145 -18.77 6.56 -12.88
CA ASP A 145 -20.04 5.87 -12.67
C ASP A 145 -20.68 6.32 -11.35
N PHE A 146 -22.00 6.44 -11.33
CA PHE A 146 -22.73 6.69 -10.09
C PHE A 146 -23.43 5.43 -9.59
N PHE A 147 -23.11 5.06 -8.36
CA PHE A 147 -23.91 4.13 -7.58
C PHE A 147 -25.05 4.91 -6.92
N LYS A 148 -26.31 4.53 -7.21
CA LYS A 148 -27.49 5.13 -6.58
C LYS A 148 -27.74 4.43 -5.25
N LEU A 149 -27.50 5.13 -4.14
CA LEU A 149 -27.87 4.66 -2.81
C LEU A 149 -29.41 4.76 -2.61
N SER A 150 -30.01 5.80 -3.17
CA SER A 150 -31.44 6.06 -3.12
C SER A 150 -31.88 6.91 -4.33
N LYS A 151 -33.13 7.38 -4.34
CA LYS A 151 -33.62 8.35 -5.35
C LYS A 151 -32.92 9.72 -5.25
N THR A 152 -32.39 10.06 -4.08
CA THR A 152 -31.88 11.39 -3.72
C THR A 152 -30.37 11.39 -3.44
N THR A 153 -29.77 10.23 -3.20
CA THR A 153 -28.33 10.08 -2.91
C THR A 153 -27.61 9.26 -3.96
N ARG A 154 -26.52 9.82 -4.48
CA ARG A 154 -25.58 9.15 -5.38
C ARG A 154 -24.17 9.15 -4.81
N ILE A 155 -23.42 8.12 -5.17
CA ILE A 155 -22.02 7.92 -4.80
C ILE A 155 -21.22 7.82 -6.09
N LYS A 156 -20.11 8.54 -6.20
CA LYS A 156 -19.18 8.47 -7.33
C LYS A 156 -17.76 8.27 -6.85
N PHE A 157 -17.00 7.52 -7.63
CA PHE A 157 -15.58 7.31 -7.43
C PHE A 157 -14.83 8.15 -8.47
N HIS A 158 -13.88 8.94 -7.99
CA HIS A 158 -12.99 9.80 -8.77
C HIS A 158 -11.55 9.32 -8.55
N ASN A 159 -10.66 9.44 -9.52
CA ASN A 159 -9.28 9.02 -9.34
C ASN A 159 -8.61 9.83 -8.20
N SER A 160 -7.97 9.17 -7.23
CA SER A 160 -7.15 9.87 -6.22
C SER A 160 -5.66 9.91 -6.56
N GLY A 161 -5.20 9.20 -7.59
CA GLY A 161 -3.81 9.19 -8.06
C GLY A 161 -2.79 8.58 -7.09
N HIS A 162 -3.24 7.94 -6.00
CA HIS A 162 -2.36 7.41 -4.95
C HIS A 162 -1.74 6.06 -5.31
N ILE A 163 -2.59 5.10 -5.67
CA ILE A 163 -2.20 3.79 -6.19
C ILE A 163 -3.16 3.38 -7.31
N LEU A 164 -2.85 2.33 -8.05
CA LEU A 164 -3.76 1.80 -9.07
C LEU A 164 -5.16 1.54 -8.48
N GLY A 165 -6.17 2.15 -9.09
CA GLY A 165 -7.56 2.03 -8.64
C GLY A 165 -7.93 2.88 -7.41
N SER A 166 -7.03 3.71 -6.86
CA SER A 166 -7.37 4.52 -5.69
C SER A 166 -8.38 5.62 -6.01
N ALA A 167 -9.27 5.93 -5.07
CA ALA A 167 -10.41 6.78 -5.35
C ALA A 167 -10.77 7.78 -4.25
N LEU A 168 -11.14 8.99 -4.68
CA LEU A 168 -11.93 9.93 -3.90
C LEU A 168 -13.42 9.50 -3.98
N ILE A 169 -14.13 9.58 -2.86
CA ILE A 169 -15.53 9.15 -2.78
C ILE A 169 -16.44 10.37 -2.64
N ASP A 170 -17.12 10.74 -3.74
CA ASP A 170 -18.11 11.83 -3.83
C ASP A 170 -19.50 11.30 -3.47
N ILE A 171 -20.00 11.70 -2.30
CA ILE A 171 -21.37 11.40 -1.85
C ILE A 171 -22.20 12.66 -1.99
N LYS A 172 -23.08 12.67 -2.99
CA LYS A 172 -23.97 13.80 -3.27
C LYS A 172 -25.41 13.45 -2.94
N THR A 173 -26.01 14.25 -2.07
CA THR A 173 -27.43 14.21 -1.72
C THR A 173 -28.16 15.39 -2.35
N LYS A 174 -29.39 15.16 -2.81
CA LYS A 174 -30.28 16.19 -3.34
C LYS A 174 -31.62 16.10 -2.63
N THR A 175 -31.95 17.14 -1.85
CA THR A 175 -33.31 17.38 -1.36
C THR A 175 -33.99 18.44 -2.22
N GLU A 176 -35.31 18.62 -2.08
CA GLU A 176 -36.10 19.53 -2.92
C GLU A 176 -35.54 20.96 -2.97
N ASN A 177 -34.93 21.43 -1.87
CA ASN A 177 -34.45 22.81 -1.75
C ASN A 177 -32.92 22.95 -1.62
N LYS A 178 -32.15 21.87 -1.41
CA LYS A 178 -30.69 21.93 -1.21
C LYS A 178 -29.99 20.68 -1.73
N SER A 179 -28.81 20.85 -2.35
CA SER A 179 -27.87 19.74 -2.56
C SER A 179 -26.72 19.83 -1.58
N ARG A 180 -26.25 18.70 -1.05
CA ARG A 180 -25.00 18.64 -0.29
C ARG A 180 -24.06 17.59 -0.84
N LYS A 181 -22.78 17.90 -0.84
CA LYS A 181 -21.69 17.02 -1.26
C LYS A 181 -20.68 16.83 -0.12
N ILE A 182 -20.42 15.58 0.20
CA ILE A 182 -19.35 15.14 1.10
C ILE A 182 -18.31 14.41 0.26
N LEU A 183 -17.04 14.79 0.38
CA LEU A 183 -15.93 14.15 -0.32
C LEU A 183 -14.98 13.53 0.70
N PHE A 184 -14.68 12.25 0.55
CA PHE A 184 -13.60 11.57 1.26
C PHE A 184 -12.42 11.41 0.31
N SER A 185 -11.23 11.84 0.71
CA SER A 185 -10.03 11.73 -0.13
C SER A 185 -9.50 10.31 -0.22
N GLY A 186 -9.69 9.50 0.84
CA GLY A 186 -8.79 8.38 1.08
C GLY A 186 -7.35 8.90 1.20
N ASP A 187 -6.40 8.17 0.66
CA ASP A 187 -5.05 8.68 0.44
C ASP A 187 -4.96 9.40 -0.90
N LEU A 188 -4.28 10.55 -0.90
CA LEU A 188 -4.17 11.41 -2.08
C LEU A 188 -2.80 11.29 -2.72
N GLY A 189 -2.79 10.94 -4.00
CA GLY A 189 -1.58 10.94 -4.81
C GLY A 189 -1.00 12.34 -4.99
N ARG A 190 0.31 12.40 -5.16
CA ARG A 190 0.98 13.63 -5.61
C ARG A 190 0.72 13.78 -7.12
N PRO A 191 0.49 15.00 -7.63
CA PRO A 191 0.56 15.25 -9.06
C PRO A 191 1.90 14.79 -9.64
N GLU A 192 1.94 14.50 -10.94
CA GLU A 192 3.16 14.12 -11.65
C GLU A 192 3.85 12.82 -11.14
N ILE A 193 3.14 11.96 -10.41
CA ILE A 193 3.67 10.60 -10.13
C ILE A 193 3.70 9.81 -11.45
N PRO A 194 4.86 9.26 -11.83
CA PRO A 194 4.98 8.45 -13.05
C PRO A 194 4.03 7.25 -13.05
N VAL A 195 3.54 6.88 -14.25
CA VAL A 195 2.67 5.73 -14.57
C VAL A 195 1.20 6.00 -14.40
N LEU A 196 0.75 6.63 -13.31
CA LEU A 196 -0.67 6.73 -12.97
C LEU A 196 -1.24 8.10 -13.35
N ASN A 197 -2.54 8.14 -13.66
CA ASN A 197 -3.23 9.41 -13.85
C ASN A 197 -3.20 10.27 -12.57
N GLU A 198 -3.13 11.57 -12.77
CA GLU A 198 -3.20 12.55 -11.68
C GLU A 198 -4.55 12.49 -10.93
N PRO A 199 -4.59 12.93 -9.66
CA PRO A 199 -5.83 13.01 -8.90
C PRO A 199 -6.87 13.90 -9.60
N ASP A 200 -8.11 13.42 -9.67
CA ASP A 200 -9.24 14.18 -10.22
C ASP A 200 -9.57 15.41 -9.37
N GLN A 201 -9.89 16.52 -10.03
CA GLN A 201 -10.41 17.70 -9.34
C GLN A 201 -11.93 17.62 -9.15
N VAL A 202 -12.38 17.63 -7.90
CA VAL A 202 -13.81 17.58 -7.54
C VAL A 202 -14.29 18.95 -7.04
N TYR A 203 -15.27 19.53 -7.74
CA TYR A 203 -15.83 20.85 -7.44
C TYR A 203 -17.12 20.79 -6.61
N ASN A 204 -17.49 21.93 -6.01
CA ASN A 204 -18.74 22.14 -5.26
C ASN A 204 -18.89 21.13 -4.11
N VAL A 205 -17.86 21.05 -3.26
CA VAL A 205 -17.79 20.19 -2.08
C VAL A 205 -18.17 21.02 -0.84
N ASP A 206 -19.16 20.57 -0.07
CA ASP A 206 -19.57 21.23 1.17
C ASP A 206 -18.74 20.76 2.37
N TYR A 207 -18.36 19.48 2.38
CA TYR A 207 -17.53 18.86 3.41
C TYR A 207 -16.43 18.02 2.78
N LEU A 208 -15.17 18.30 3.12
CA LEU A 208 -14.00 17.56 2.69
C LEU A 208 -13.37 16.84 3.89
N ILE A 209 -13.28 15.52 3.81
CA ILE A 209 -12.52 14.69 4.74
C ILE A 209 -11.22 14.34 4.02
N LEU A 210 -10.13 14.98 4.46
CA LEU A 210 -8.82 14.90 3.84
C LEU A 210 -7.84 14.16 4.75
N GLU A 211 -7.00 13.30 4.16
CA GLU A 211 -5.85 12.74 4.86
C GLU A 211 -4.84 13.84 5.28
N SER A 212 -3.90 13.48 6.15
CA SER A 212 -2.90 14.44 6.65
C SER A 212 -1.54 13.81 6.90
N THR A 213 -1.19 12.77 6.14
CA THR A 213 0.07 12.01 6.30
C THR A 213 1.29 12.92 6.30
N TYR A 214 1.29 13.93 5.43
CA TYR A 214 2.34 14.94 5.33
C TYR A 214 1.89 16.34 5.79
N GLY A 215 0.80 16.46 6.55
CA GLY A 215 0.20 17.76 6.91
C GLY A 215 1.10 18.72 7.71
N GLN A 216 2.24 18.24 8.22
CA GLN A 216 3.20 19.04 8.99
C GLN A 216 4.39 19.57 8.16
N ARG A 217 4.55 19.17 6.89
CA ARG A 217 5.71 19.57 6.07
C ARG A 217 5.36 19.68 4.59
N LEU A 218 6.12 20.49 3.87
CA LEU A 218 6.14 20.45 2.42
C LEU A 218 7.16 19.41 1.96
N HIS A 219 6.91 18.80 0.80
CA HIS A 219 7.92 18.00 0.13
C HIS A 219 8.99 18.93 -0.45
N GLU A 220 10.24 18.45 -0.48
CA GLU A 220 11.34 19.16 -1.13
C GLU A 220 11.05 19.33 -2.63
N SER A 221 11.57 20.42 -3.20
CA SER A 221 11.42 20.77 -4.61
C SER A 221 12.49 20.14 -5.50
N THR A 222 13.14 19.07 -5.02
CA THR A 222 14.11 18.33 -5.83
C THR A 222 13.41 17.54 -6.92
N ASP A 223 14.12 17.26 -8.01
CA ASP A 223 13.68 16.33 -9.05
C ASP A 223 13.95 14.90 -8.56
N PRO A 224 12.93 14.14 -8.12
CA PRO A 224 13.14 12.81 -7.54
C PRO A 224 13.72 11.82 -8.55
N ILE A 225 13.54 12.08 -9.85
CA ILE A 225 14.08 11.23 -10.92
C ILE A 225 15.59 11.44 -11.01
N SER A 226 16.06 12.69 -10.98
CA SER A 226 17.50 13.00 -10.93
C SER A 226 18.15 12.43 -9.67
N ASP A 227 17.52 12.61 -8.51
CA ASP A 227 18.02 12.07 -7.24
C ASP A 227 18.14 10.54 -7.28
N LEU A 228 17.16 9.85 -7.87
CA LEU A 228 17.20 8.40 -8.05
C LEU A 228 18.38 7.96 -8.95
N VAL A 229 18.61 8.65 -10.07
CA VAL A 229 19.74 8.38 -10.97
C VAL A 229 21.07 8.55 -10.23
N ASP A 230 21.22 9.64 -9.49
CA ASP A 230 22.43 9.93 -8.74
C ASP A 230 22.69 8.91 -7.63
N VAL A 231 21.64 8.48 -6.91
CA VAL A 231 21.75 7.43 -5.89
C VAL A 231 22.16 6.10 -6.52
N ILE A 232 21.57 5.70 -7.64
CA ILE A 232 21.91 4.46 -8.35
C ILE A 232 23.37 4.50 -8.79
N ASN A 233 23.77 5.52 -9.54
CA ASN A 233 25.13 5.61 -10.09
C ASN A 233 26.18 5.66 -8.98
N ARG A 234 26.01 6.51 -7.95
CA ARG A 234 26.92 6.57 -6.80
C ARG A 234 27.00 5.25 -6.04
N SER A 235 25.88 4.53 -5.90
CA SER A 235 25.87 3.21 -5.26
C SER A 235 26.68 2.19 -6.04
N MET A 236 26.57 2.21 -7.37
CA MET A 236 27.26 1.27 -8.25
C MET A 236 28.75 1.60 -8.37
N GLU A 237 29.13 2.89 -8.43
CA GLU A 237 30.52 3.35 -8.43
C GLU A 237 31.29 2.94 -7.16
N ARG A 238 30.62 2.92 -6.00
CA ARG A 238 31.19 2.39 -4.74
C ARG A 238 31.46 0.88 -4.79
N GLY A 239 30.97 0.17 -5.81
CA GLY A 239 31.08 -1.27 -5.94
C GLY A 239 30.22 -2.04 -4.94
N GLY A 240 29.12 -1.46 -4.47
CA GLY A 240 28.13 -2.10 -3.62
C GLY A 240 26.87 -2.52 -4.38
N SER A 241 25.84 -2.90 -3.63
CA SER A 241 24.47 -3.11 -4.15
C SER A 241 23.53 -2.03 -3.61
N LEU A 242 22.46 -1.75 -4.37
CA LEU A 242 21.37 -0.87 -3.95
C LEU A 242 20.21 -1.71 -3.42
N ILE A 243 19.80 -1.49 -2.18
CA ILE A 243 18.71 -2.20 -1.52
C ILE A 243 17.56 -1.23 -1.34
N ILE A 244 16.38 -1.61 -1.82
CA ILE A 244 15.21 -0.75 -1.84
C ILE A 244 14.05 -1.47 -1.14
N PRO A 245 13.81 -1.20 0.14
CA PRO A 245 12.57 -1.58 0.80
C PRO A 245 11.40 -0.87 0.11
N ALA A 246 10.48 -1.63 -0.49
CA ALA A 246 9.32 -1.08 -1.18
C ALA A 246 8.02 -1.76 -0.75
N PHE A 247 6.91 -1.02 -0.80
CA PHE A 247 5.58 -1.63 -0.72
C PHE A 247 5.32 -2.44 -1.98
N SER A 248 4.73 -3.62 -1.82
CA SER A 248 4.47 -4.53 -2.94
C SER A 248 3.45 -3.99 -3.94
N VAL A 249 2.59 -3.07 -3.52
CA VAL A 249 1.59 -2.41 -4.36
C VAL A 249 1.91 -0.92 -4.46
N GLY A 250 1.87 -0.38 -5.68
CA GLY A 250 2.20 1.01 -5.98
C GLY A 250 3.71 1.20 -6.16
N ARG A 251 4.45 1.30 -5.07
CA ARG A 251 5.85 1.78 -5.10
C ARG A 251 6.80 0.87 -5.88
N THR A 252 6.62 -0.45 -5.82
CA THR A 252 7.46 -1.40 -6.59
C THR A 252 7.24 -1.22 -8.09
N GLN A 253 6.00 -1.10 -8.54
CA GLN A 253 5.64 -0.97 -9.95
C GLN A 253 6.12 0.37 -10.52
N THR A 254 5.91 1.47 -9.79
CA THR A 254 6.43 2.79 -10.19
C THR A 254 7.96 2.78 -10.31
N LEU A 255 8.67 2.11 -9.39
CA LEU A 255 10.12 2.01 -9.47
C LEU A 255 10.57 1.18 -10.68
N LEU A 256 9.93 0.04 -10.95
CA LEU A 256 10.27 -0.77 -12.12
C LEU A 256 10.07 -0.01 -13.43
N TYR A 257 8.98 0.76 -13.53
CA TYR A 257 8.74 1.64 -14.65
C TYR A 257 9.83 2.71 -14.80
N LEU A 258 10.17 3.39 -13.70
CA LEU A 258 11.20 4.42 -13.71
C LEU A 258 12.56 3.85 -14.11
N LEU A 259 12.96 2.70 -13.56
CA LEU A 259 14.21 2.05 -13.93
C LEU A 259 14.24 1.71 -15.42
N ARG A 260 13.12 1.20 -15.97
CA ARG A 260 13.02 0.90 -17.39
C ARG A 260 13.14 2.15 -18.25
N LEU A 261 12.44 3.22 -17.88
CA LEU A 261 12.50 4.51 -18.58
C LEU A 261 13.93 5.07 -18.57
N LEU A 262 14.60 5.06 -17.42
CA LEU A 262 15.97 5.55 -17.26
C LEU A 262 17.00 4.71 -18.05
N GLU A 263 16.79 3.40 -18.16
CA GLU A 263 17.61 2.51 -19.01
C GLU A 263 17.41 2.79 -20.51
N ASP A 264 16.21 3.19 -20.93
CA ASP A 264 15.91 3.52 -22.33
C ASP A 264 16.43 4.92 -22.70
N GLU A 265 16.42 5.85 -21.75
CA GLU A 265 17.05 7.18 -21.88
C GLU A 265 18.59 7.15 -21.75
N GLY A 266 19.18 6.02 -21.38
CA GLY A 266 20.63 5.87 -21.19
C GLY A 266 21.19 6.60 -19.96
N LYS A 267 20.33 6.99 -19.01
CA LYS A 267 20.72 7.67 -17.76
C LYS A 267 21.33 6.72 -16.73
N ILE A 268 20.96 5.44 -16.79
CA ILE A 268 21.58 4.37 -16.00
C ILE A 268 21.96 3.19 -16.91
N PRO A 269 23.11 2.53 -16.67
CA PRO A 269 23.40 1.24 -17.28
C PRO A 269 22.38 0.17 -16.90
N SER A 270 22.31 -0.91 -17.68
CA SER A 270 21.49 -2.05 -17.29
C SER A 270 22.17 -2.85 -16.19
N TYR A 271 21.51 -2.92 -15.03
CA TYR A 271 21.95 -3.68 -13.88
C TYR A 271 21.00 -4.85 -13.62
N PRO A 272 21.49 -5.96 -13.03
CA PRO A 272 20.62 -7.00 -12.51
C PRO A 272 19.68 -6.42 -11.43
N ILE A 273 18.38 -6.43 -11.71
CA ILE A 273 17.33 -5.95 -10.81
C ILE A 273 16.55 -7.15 -10.29
N PHE A 274 16.58 -7.37 -8.98
CA PHE A 274 15.87 -8.46 -8.33
C PHE A 274 14.61 -7.94 -7.65
N VAL A 275 13.45 -8.53 -7.97
CA VAL A 275 12.20 -8.29 -7.24
C VAL A 275 11.89 -9.51 -6.39
N ASP A 276 12.08 -9.37 -5.08
CA ASP A 276 11.90 -10.44 -4.10
C ASP A 276 10.66 -10.21 -3.24
N SER A 277 9.49 -10.27 -3.89
CA SER A 277 8.19 -10.19 -3.23
C SER A 277 7.12 -10.88 -4.10
N PRO A 278 6.62 -12.07 -3.70
CA PRO A 278 5.51 -12.75 -4.39
C PRO A 278 4.31 -11.83 -4.63
N MET A 279 3.90 -11.09 -3.59
CA MET A 279 2.83 -10.11 -3.69
C MET A 279 3.12 -8.99 -4.70
N ALA A 280 4.37 -8.52 -4.80
CA ALA A 280 4.69 -7.46 -5.77
C ALA A 280 4.60 -7.94 -7.22
N ILE A 281 4.87 -9.22 -7.43
CA ILE A 281 4.78 -9.87 -8.75
C ILE A 281 3.31 -10.04 -9.15
N GLU A 282 2.46 -10.48 -8.23
CA GLU A 282 1.01 -10.55 -8.49
C GLU A 282 0.41 -9.16 -8.72
N ALA A 283 0.83 -8.17 -7.94
CA ALA A 283 0.42 -6.78 -8.14
C ALA A 283 0.93 -6.22 -9.48
N LEU A 284 2.14 -6.59 -9.92
CA LEU A 284 2.67 -6.19 -11.23
C LEU A 284 1.76 -6.71 -12.35
N ASN A 285 1.36 -7.99 -12.32
CA ASN A 285 0.44 -8.55 -13.31
C ASN A 285 -0.89 -7.76 -13.37
N ILE A 286 -1.44 -7.39 -12.21
CA ILE A 286 -2.65 -6.56 -12.16
C ILE A 286 -2.39 -5.20 -12.82
N PHE A 287 -1.27 -4.52 -12.50
CA PHE A 287 -0.93 -3.26 -13.16
C PHE A 287 -0.91 -3.42 -14.69
N GLU A 288 -0.30 -4.47 -15.22
CA GLU A 288 -0.22 -4.69 -16.68
C GLU A 288 -1.58 -4.81 -17.38
N GLU A 289 -2.63 -5.25 -16.66
CA GLU A 289 -3.99 -5.41 -17.18
C GLU A 289 -4.82 -4.10 -17.13
N HIS A 290 -4.48 -3.15 -16.24
CA HIS A 290 -5.24 -1.91 -16.01
C HIS A 290 -4.67 -0.69 -16.75
N ILE A 291 -4.46 -0.83 -18.06
CA ILE A 291 -3.87 0.21 -18.94
C ILE A 291 -4.68 1.52 -18.94
N SER A 292 -6.00 1.46 -18.68
CA SER A 292 -6.88 2.63 -18.62
C SER A 292 -6.58 3.56 -17.44
N ASP A 293 -5.94 3.06 -16.38
CA ASP A 293 -5.60 3.83 -15.20
C ASP A 293 -4.24 4.54 -15.32
N PHE A 294 -3.51 4.26 -16.39
CA PHE A 294 -2.21 4.90 -16.65
C PHE A 294 -2.35 6.30 -17.20
N ASP A 295 -1.32 7.11 -16.91
CA ASP A 295 -1.11 8.41 -17.57
C ASP A 295 -1.00 8.24 -19.09
N LEU A 296 -1.16 9.34 -19.83
CA LEU A 296 -1.17 9.30 -21.29
C LEU A 296 0.12 8.74 -21.88
N TYR A 297 1.27 9.07 -21.29
CA TYR A 297 2.58 8.66 -21.80
C TYR A 297 2.79 7.15 -21.62
N ALA A 298 2.62 6.64 -20.39
CA ALA A 298 2.73 5.22 -20.08
C ALA A 298 1.71 4.39 -20.88
N ARG A 299 0.49 4.90 -21.05
CA ARG A 299 -0.53 4.27 -21.90
C ARG A 299 -0.09 4.15 -23.36
N MET A 300 0.43 5.24 -23.95
CA MET A 300 0.93 5.23 -25.32
C MET A 300 2.07 4.22 -25.48
N GLN A 301 3.03 4.21 -24.56
CA GLN A 301 4.15 3.25 -24.60
C GLN A 301 3.66 1.80 -24.55
N LYS A 302 2.69 1.46 -23.69
CA LYS A 302 2.11 0.11 -23.61
C LYS A 302 1.33 -0.24 -24.89
N MET A 303 0.58 0.71 -25.47
CA MET A 303 -0.14 0.52 -26.73
C MET A 303 0.79 0.32 -27.94
N GLU A 304 1.99 0.89 -27.91
CA GLU A 304 3.07 0.63 -28.88
C GLU A 304 3.72 -0.76 -28.70
N GLY A 305 3.27 -1.55 -27.72
CA GLY A 305 3.80 -2.89 -27.43
C GLY A 305 5.07 -2.90 -26.59
N LYS A 306 5.44 -1.76 -25.96
CA LYS A 306 6.61 -1.70 -25.07
C LYS A 306 6.30 -2.34 -23.72
N ASP A 307 7.30 -3.01 -23.19
CA ASP A 307 7.22 -3.60 -21.87
C ASP A 307 7.68 -2.62 -20.78
N ILE A 308 6.77 -1.74 -20.39
CA ILE A 308 7.08 -0.55 -19.58
C ILE A 308 7.48 -0.87 -18.13
N PHE A 309 7.16 -2.06 -17.60
CA PHE A 309 7.49 -2.44 -16.22
C PHE A 309 8.64 -3.45 -16.12
N HIS A 310 9.25 -3.82 -17.24
CA HIS A 310 10.32 -4.81 -17.27
C HIS A 310 11.65 -4.17 -17.70
N PRO A 311 12.48 -3.71 -16.74
CA PRO A 311 13.88 -3.40 -16.97
C PRO A 311 14.62 -4.54 -17.69
N LYS A 312 15.69 -4.22 -18.41
CA LYS A 312 16.38 -5.12 -19.36
C LYS A 312 16.92 -6.41 -18.70
N ASP A 313 17.37 -6.37 -17.45
CA ASP A 313 17.75 -7.56 -16.63
C ASP A 313 16.91 -7.65 -15.35
N LEU A 314 15.58 -7.74 -15.51
CA LEU A 314 14.65 -7.98 -14.41
C LEU A 314 14.60 -9.48 -14.04
N ARG A 315 14.86 -9.78 -12.75
CA ARG A 315 14.83 -11.13 -12.18
C ARG A 315 13.79 -11.22 -11.08
N ILE A 316 12.74 -11.96 -11.37
CA ILE A 316 11.60 -12.14 -10.48
C ILE A 316 11.83 -13.35 -9.57
N CYS A 317 11.76 -13.15 -8.24
CA CYS A 317 11.99 -14.20 -7.24
C CYS A 317 10.69 -14.60 -6.54
N ARG A 318 10.18 -15.79 -6.89
CA ARG A 318 8.95 -16.36 -6.33
C ARG A 318 9.26 -17.27 -5.14
N SER A 319 10.27 -18.11 -5.24
CA SER A 319 10.60 -19.11 -4.23
C SER A 319 11.59 -18.60 -3.17
N LYS A 320 11.63 -19.29 -2.03
CA LYS A 320 12.59 -19.01 -0.95
C LYS A 320 14.02 -19.28 -1.41
N GLU A 321 14.24 -20.31 -2.21
CA GLU A 321 15.54 -20.69 -2.75
C GLU A 321 16.07 -19.61 -3.70
N GLN A 322 15.20 -19.05 -4.53
CA GLN A 322 15.52 -17.91 -5.39
C GLN A 322 15.88 -16.67 -4.55
N SER A 323 15.08 -16.32 -3.54
CA SER A 323 15.40 -15.24 -2.60
C SER A 323 16.77 -15.43 -1.94
N MET A 324 17.07 -16.66 -1.50
CA MET A 324 18.35 -16.98 -0.87
C MET A 324 19.53 -16.85 -1.84
N SER A 325 19.36 -17.21 -3.12
CA SER A 325 20.42 -17.16 -4.13
C SER A 325 20.83 -15.73 -4.50
N ILE A 326 19.93 -14.75 -4.34
CA ILE A 326 20.25 -13.31 -4.50
C ILE A 326 21.45 -12.91 -3.63
N ASN A 327 21.58 -13.50 -2.44
CA ASN A 327 22.66 -13.18 -1.52
C ASN A 327 24.06 -13.56 -2.07
N ASN A 328 24.13 -14.44 -3.08
CA ASN A 328 25.38 -14.76 -3.77
C ASN A 328 25.90 -13.61 -4.63
N HIS A 329 25.01 -12.69 -5.07
CA HIS A 329 25.41 -11.48 -5.78
C HIS A 329 25.91 -10.44 -4.78
N LYS A 330 27.23 -10.32 -4.63
CA LYS A 330 27.81 -9.47 -3.56
C LYS A 330 27.74 -7.97 -3.85
N SER A 331 27.69 -7.57 -5.12
CA SER A 331 27.74 -6.17 -5.57
C SER A 331 27.13 -6.02 -6.95
N GLY A 332 26.88 -4.77 -7.38
CA GLY A 332 26.49 -4.44 -8.76
C GLY A 332 25.07 -4.86 -9.11
N CYS A 333 24.16 -4.89 -8.13
CA CYS A 333 22.75 -5.24 -8.35
C CYS A 333 21.81 -4.34 -7.54
N ILE A 334 20.57 -4.26 -8.01
CA ILE A 334 19.47 -3.59 -7.32
C ILE A 334 18.54 -4.66 -6.76
N ILE A 335 18.20 -4.58 -5.47
CA ILE A 335 17.31 -5.52 -4.79
C ILE A 335 16.09 -4.77 -4.27
N ILE A 336 14.93 -5.05 -4.84
CA ILE A 336 13.63 -4.50 -4.45
C ILE A 336 12.88 -5.59 -3.69
N SER A 337 12.52 -5.33 -2.42
CA SER A 337 11.80 -6.32 -1.62
C SER A 337 10.90 -5.66 -0.58
N ALA A 338 9.84 -6.37 -0.21
CA ALA A 338 8.87 -5.97 0.81
C ALA A 338 9.30 -6.43 2.22
N SER A 339 8.91 -5.73 3.29
CA SER A 339 7.99 -4.56 3.32
C SER A 339 8.70 -3.20 3.26
N GLY A 340 8.03 -2.19 2.68
CA GLY A 340 8.57 -0.83 2.52
C GLY A 340 8.96 -0.09 3.81
N MET A 341 8.42 -0.52 4.96
CA MET A 341 8.77 0.02 6.29
C MET A 341 9.74 -0.88 7.09
N VAL A 342 10.26 -1.95 6.47
CA VAL A 342 11.18 -2.93 7.10
C VAL A 342 10.56 -3.57 8.35
N THR A 343 9.25 -3.78 8.34
CA THR A 343 8.50 -4.36 9.47
C THR A 343 8.61 -5.89 9.50
N GLY A 344 8.67 -6.51 8.32
CA GLY A 344 8.68 -7.95 8.10
C GLY A 344 9.17 -8.30 6.69
N GLY A 345 9.00 -9.56 6.30
CA GLY A 345 9.24 -10.02 4.93
C GLY A 345 10.71 -10.28 4.60
N ARG A 346 10.95 -10.55 3.31
CA ARG A 346 12.25 -11.00 2.79
C ARG A 346 13.31 -9.89 2.84
N ILE A 347 12.91 -8.61 2.78
CA ILE A 347 13.82 -7.46 2.89
C ILE A 347 14.68 -7.49 4.15
N ILE A 348 14.15 -8.02 5.27
CA ILE A 348 14.89 -8.12 6.53
C ILE A 348 16.11 -9.03 6.40
N HIS A 349 16.00 -10.09 5.59
CA HIS A 349 17.11 -11.01 5.34
C HIS A 349 18.21 -10.35 4.51
N HIS A 350 17.85 -9.59 3.47
CA HIS A 350 18.81 -8.84 2.68
C HIS A 350 19.48 -7.74 3.50
N LEU A 351 18.73 -6.94 4.25
CA LEU A 351 19.29 -5.88 5.09
C LEU A 351 20.22 -6.42 6.17
N LYS A 352 19.89 -7.57 6.79
CA LYS A 352 20.80 -8.21 7.75
C LYS A 352 22.19 -8.49 7.18
N GLN A 353 22.28 -8.80 5.89
CA GLN A 353 23.55 -9.10 5.22
C GLN A 353 24.22 -7.85 4.63
N ARG A 354 23.43 -6.87 4.17
CA ARG A 354 23.92 -5.72 3.40
C ARG A 354 24.22 -4.48 4.24
N LEU A 355 23.49 -4.25 5.33
CA LEU A 355 23.69 -3.09 6.22
C LEU A 355 25.11 -2.96 6.79
N PRO A 356 25.82 -4.05 7.15
CA PRO A 356 27.17 -3.94 7.73
C PRO A 356 28.26 -3.48 6.76
N ASP A 357 28.03 -3.51 5.44
CA ASP A 357 29.03 -3.18 4.43
C ASP A 357 28.81 -1.74 3.91
N PRO A 358 29.79 -0.83 4.10
CA PRO A 358 29.67 0.58 3.74
C PRO A 358 29.62 0.85 2.23
N LYS A 359 29.92 -0.15 1.38
CA LYS A 359 29.77 -0.01 -0.08
C LYS A 359 28.31 -0.02 -0.50
N ASN A 360 27.46 -0.71 0.25
CA ASN A 360 26.04 -0.83 -0.06
C ASN A 360 25.28 0.46 0.24
N THR A 361 24.13 0.57 -0.42
CA THR A 361 23.20 1.69 -0.24
C THR A 361 21.82 1.14 0.06
N VAL A 362 21.13 1.76 1.03
CA VAL A 362 19.72 1.51 1.29
C VAL A 362 18.95 2.78 0.95
N LEU A 363 18.02 2.68 0.00
CA LEU A 363 17.18 3.79 -0.44
C LEU A 363 15.75 3.61 0.11
N LEU A 364 15.30 4.55 0.93
CA LEU A 364 14.00 4.51 1.62
C LEU A 364 12.98 5.44 0.95
N MET A 365 12.33 4.96 -0.12
CA MET A 365 11.46 5.78 -0.98
C MET A 365 10.04 6.07 -0.44
N GLY A 366 9.74 5.74 0.81
CA GLY A 366 8.37 5.80 1.36
C GLY A 366 8.35 6.18 2.83
N TYR A 367 7.18 6.59 3.32
CA TYR A 367 7.01 7.01 4.71
C TYR A 367 7.43 5.91 5.69
N GLN A 368 8.31 6.27 6.63
CA GLN A 368 8.79 5.39 7.70
C GLN A 368 8.12 5.75 9.01
N ALA A 369 7.08 5.00 9.39
CA ALA A 369 6.35 5.23 10.63
C ALA A 369 7.23 5.04 11.87
N GLU A 370 6.97 5.81 12.91
CA GLU A 370 7.67 5.70 14.20
C GLU A 370 7.61 4.27 14.77
N GLY A 371 8.74 3.81 15.31
CA GLY A 371 8.88 2.47 15.88
C GLY A 371 9.08 1.36 14.86
N THR A 372 9.16 1.66 13.57
CA THR A 372 9.57 0.69 12.53
C THR A 372 11.09 0.58 12.44
N ARG A 373 11.60 -0.52 11.89
CA ARG A 373 13.05 -0.65 11.63
C ARG A 373 13.50 0.30 10.53
N GLY A 374 12.65 0.55 9.54
CA GLY A 374 12.95 1.49 8.49
C GLY A 374 13.14 2.90 9.04
N ARG A 375 12.37 3.32 10.05
CA ARG A 375 12.61 4.58 10.77
C ARG A 375 13.97 4.59 11.49
N THR A 376 14.31 3.52 12.20
CA THR A 376 15.62 3.37 12.86
C THR A 376 16.79 3.49 11.87
N ILE A 377 16.66 2.89 10.68
CA ILE A 377 17.65 2.96 9.61
C ILE A 377 17.71 4.38 9.03
N MET A 378 16.56 5.00 8.78
CA MET A 378 16.43 6.36 8.27
C MET A 378 17.07 7.40 9.20
N ASP A 379 16.90 7.23 10.52
CA ASP A 379 17.53 8.07 11.55
C ASP A 379 19.04 7.80 11.69
N LYS A 380 19.63 6.93 10.86
CA LYS A 380 21.07 6.58 10.82
C LYS A 380 21.64 6.19 12.20
N LYS A 381 20.87 5.42 12.99
CA LYS A 381 21.35 4.88 14.27
C LYS A 381 22.50 3.90 14.05
N GLU A 382 23.32 3.67 15.08
CA GLU A 382 24.47 2.74 15.00
C GLU A 382 24.05 1.31 14.67
N THR A 383 22.93 0.84 15.24
CA THR A 383 22.43 -0.52 15.04
C THR A 383 20.92 -0.57 14.85
N VAL A 384 20.47 -1.65 14.22
CA VAL A 384 19.06 -2.03 14.12
C VAL A 384 18.84 -3.48 14.52
N LYS A 385 17.83 -3.73 15.35
CA LYS A 385 17.49 -5.08 15.81
C LYS A 385 16.76 -5.88 14.74
N ILE A 386 17.42 -6.88 14.19
CA ILE A 386 16.89 -7.81 13.18
C ILE A 386 17.01 -9.25 13.68
N HIS A 387 15.89 -10.00 13.68
CA HIS A 387 15.84 -11.40 14.15
C HIS A 387 16.50 -11.62 15.52
N GLY A 388 16.29 -10.67 16.45
CA GLY A 388 16.81 -10.73 17.82
C GLY A 388 18.29 -10.35 17.97
N ARG A 389 18.97 -9.94 16.90
CA ARG A 389 20.37 -9.51 16.93
C ARG A 389 20.49 -8.04 16.53
N GLU A 390 21.45 -7.34 17.11
CA GLU A 390 21.85 -5.99 16.67
C GLU A 390 22.67 -6.12 15.37
N VAL A 391 22.26 -5.42 14.33
CA VAL A 391 22.96 -5.35 13.04
C VAL A 391 23.51 -3.94 12.87
N PRO A 392 24.82 -3.75 12.63
CA PRO A 392 25.41 -2.44 12.42
C PRO A 392 24.90 -1.81 11.12
N ILE A 393 24.63 -0.50 11.16
CA ILE A 393 24.23 0.30 10.00
C ILE A 393 25.46 1.05 9.50
N ASN A 394 26.22 0.42 8.59
CA ASN A 394 27.39 1.03 7.95
C ASN A 394 27.13 1.43 6.50
N ALA A 395 26.14 0.81 5.85
CA ALA A 395 25.69 1.13 4.51
C ALA A 395 25.24 2.60 4.40
N GLN A 396 25.36 3.18 3.20
CA GLN A 396 24.86 4.52 2.91
C GLN A 396 23.33 4.51 2.95
N ILE A 397 22.73 5.45 3.68
CA ILE A 397 21.26 5.58 3.79
C ILE A 397 20.82 6.85 3.06
N GLU A 398 19.97 6.65 2.04
CA GLU A 398 19.39 7.68 1.18
C GLU A 398 17.86 7.63 1.28
N MET A 399 17.17 8.74 0.99
CA MET A 399 15.70 8.87 1.05
C MET A 399 15.10 9.27 -0.29
#